data_AF-A0A8T6TU92-F1
#
_entry.id   AF-A0A8T6TU92-F1
#
_cell.length_a   1.000
_cell.length_b   1.000
_cell.length_c   1.000
_cell.angle_alpha   90.00
_cell.angle_beta   90.00
_cell.angle_gamma   90.00
#
_symmetry.space_group_name_H-M   'P 1'
#
loop_
_entity.id
_entity.type
_entity.pdbx_description
1 polymer ?
#
loop_
_entity_poly.entity_id
_entity_poly.type
_entity_poly.pdbx_seq_one_letter_code
_entity_poly.pdbx_strand_id
1 'polypeptide(L)'
;FTGYQQGDVHTEWKNNGYVFLGSEIPVETMYPSLITQVNSEFSDGGFNPKTTTEILSHRTNSQKYQEGSNYIIGGVHGFYYWYVPAARTKYAGGSAYDVAHVRDMDFGPSTMYMISCVVGRIDGLDPENSLAMAYMHGGMNAYIGATRSTYGWIDAGSDGDVRLDSEGAVLMGEYFSEYVLAEDQTVGLALRNAKNDYIVEDGLGGHINDLGDHYAYMIYGHYILHGDPAFNPYEPNNM
;
A
#
# COMPACT_ATOMS: atom_id res chain seq x y z
N PHE A 1 -11.75 24.02 -21.12
CA PHE A 1 -12.82 24.26 -20.12
C PHE A 1 -14.17 23.91 -20.70
N THR A 2 -14.53 22.64 -20.60
CA THR A 2 -15.85 22.08 -20.90
C THR A 2 -16.08 21.01 -19.84
N GLY A 3 -17.13 21.18 -19.05
CA GLY A 3 -17.33 20.52 -17.77
C GLY A 3 -17.35 19.00 -17.85
N TYR A 4 -16.51 18.38 -17.03
CA TYR A 4 -16.77 17.05 -16.52
C TYR A 4 -17.87 17.21 -15.47
N GLN A 5 -19.04 16.62 -15.70
CA GLN A 5 -20.01 16.46 -14.62
C GLN A 5 -19.38 15.51 -13.61
N GLN A 6 -18.95 16.08 -12.49
CA GLN A 6 -18.57 15.41 -11.26
C GLN A 6 -19.80 14.63 -10.80
N GLY A 7 -19.93 13.38 -11.27
CA GLY A 7 -20.81 12.42 -10.63
C GLY A 7 -20.23 12.15 -9.26
N ASP A 8 -21.06 12.26 -8.22
CA ASP A 8 -20.68 12.04 -6.82
C ASP A 8 -20.03 10.64 -6.61
N VAL A 9 -18.72 10.53 -6.84
CA VAL A 9 -17.90 9.40 -6.36
C VAL A 9 -17.72 9.49 -4.84
N HIS A 10 -18.01 10.67 -4.27
CA HIS A 10 -17.83 11.00 -2.86
C HIS A 10 -18.82 10.33 -1.89
N THR A 11 -19.81 9.55 -2.34
CA THR A 11 -20.72 8.83 -1.42
C THR A 11 -20.35 7.37 -1.19
N GLU A 12 -19.47 6.78 -2.00
CA GLU A 12 -19.12 5.35 -1.92
C GLU A 12 -17.67 5.06 -1.49
N TRP A 13 -16.85 6.07 -1.17
CA TRP A 13 -15.44 5.85 -0.76
C TRP A 13 -15.29 5.29 0.65
N LYS A 14 -16.24 5.59 1.54
CA LYS A 14 -16.20 5.20 2.96
C LYS A 14 -16.41 3.70 3.12
N ASN A 15 -15.72 3.09 4.10
CA ASN A 15 -15.82 1.66 4.44
C ASN A 15 -15.55 0.73 3.23
N ASN A 16 -14.59 1.08 2.37
CA ASN A 16 -14.16 0.28 1.23
C ASN A 16 -12.65 0.03 1.32
N GLY A 17 -12.28 -1.21 1.59
CA GLY A 17 -10.90 -1.66 1.62
C GLY A 17 -10.49 -2.19 0.25
N TYR A 18 -9.31 -1.80 -0.25
CA TYR A 18 -8.83 -2.29 -1.54
C TYR A 18 -7.42 -2.87 -1.43
N VAL A 19 -7.28 -4.13 -1.82
CA VAL A 19 -6.00 -4.83 -1.96
C VAL A 19 -5.70 -5.01 -3.44
N PHE A 20 -4.51 -4.63 -3.90
CA PHE A 20 -4.08 -4.97 -5.25
C PHE A 20 -2.68 -5.50 -5.31
N LEU A 21 -2.48 -6.55 -6.11
CA LEU A 21 -1.17 -7.13 -6.32
C LEU A 21 -0.81 -7.18 -7.81
N GLY A 22 0.47 -6.97 -8.09
CA GLY A 22 1.04 -7.01 -9.43
C GLY A 22 1.54 -8.39 -9.86
N SER A 23 1.82 -8.53 -11.15
CA SER A 23 2.14 -9.78 -11.85
C SER A 23 3.65 -10.05 -12.00
N GLU A 24 4.53 -9.51 -11.16
CA GLU A 24 5.96 -9.80 -11.31
C GLU A 24 6.55 -10.36 -10.03
N ILE A 25 7.33 -11.42 -10.15
CA ILE A 25 8.07 -12.02 -9.04
C ILE A 25 8.96 -10.95 -8.35
N PRO A 26 8.97 -10.85 -7.01
CA PRO A 26 8.29 -11.74 -6.05
C PRO A 26 6.85 -11.32 -5.67
N VAL A 27 6.27 -10.27 -6.26
CA VAL A 27 4.94 -9.77 -5.88
C VAL A 27 3.85 -10.84 -5.97
N GLU A 28 3.91 -11.72 -6.98
CA GLU A 28 2.95 -12.83 -7.12
C GLU A 28 3.01 -13.82 -5.95
N THR A 29 4.17 -13.98 -5.31
CA THR A 29 4.29 -14.86 -4.14
C THR A 29 3.59 -14.28 -2.92
N MET A 30 3.28 -12.98 -2.92
CA MET A 30 2.56 -12.30 -1.84
C MET A 30 1.05 -12.62 -1.80
N TYR A 31 0.52 -13.31 -2.82
CA TYR A 31 -0.93 -13.50 -2.97
C TYR A 31 -1.60 -14.17 -1.76
N PRO A 32 -1.08 -15.25 -1.17
CA PRO A 32 -1.84 -15.96 -0.15
C PRO A 32 -1.87 -15.23 1.20
N SER A 33 -0.77 -14.65 1.70
CA SER A 33 -0.77 -14.01 3.03
C SER A 33 -1.46 -12.65 3.00
N LEU A 34 -0.98 -11.73 2.16
CA LEU A 34 -1.43 -10.35 2.19
C LEU A 34 -2.91 -10.24 1.82
N ILE A 35 -3.36 -10.94 0.78
CA ILE A 35 -4.77 -10.89 0.37
C ILE A 35 -5.65 -11.52 1.46
N THR A 36 -5.29 -12.70 1.96
CA THR A 36 -6.15 -13.42 2.92
C THR A 36 -6.23 -12.67 4.24
N GLN A 37 -5.08 -12.26 4.77
CA GLN A 37 -4.99 -11.54 6.03
C GLN A 37 -5.69 -10.18 5.94
N VAL A 38 -5.30 -9.32 5.01
CA VAL A 38 -5.86 -7.97 4.93
C VAL A 38 -7.34 -7.98 4.56
N ASN A 39 -7.82 -8.92 3.73
CA ASN A 39 -9.25 -9.04 3.48
C ASN A 39 -10.03 -9.51 4.72
N SER A 40 -9.42 -10.37 5.56
CA SER A 40 -10.00 -10.74 6.85
C SER A 40 -10.09 -9.51 7.75
N GLU A 41 -8.99 -8.78 7.91
CA GLU A 41 -8.93 -7.56 8.73
C GLU A 41 -9.90 -6.48 8.24
N PHE A 42 -10.03 -6.30 6.91
CA PHE A 42 -11.04 -5.41 6.34
C PHE A 42 -12.45 -5.84 6.70
N SER A 43 -12.75 -7.14 6.57
CA SER A 43 -14.09 -7.66 6.87
C SER A 43 -14.41 -7.51 8.37
N ASP A 44 -13.45 -7.82 9.23
CA ASP A 44 -13.56 -7.71 10.68
C ASP A 44 -13.68 -6.24 11.13
N GLY A 45 -12.98 -5.34 10.45
CA GLY A 45 -13.10 -3.89 10.57
C GLY A 45 -14.34 -3.29 9.91
N GLY A 46 -15.24 -4.09 9.32
CA GLY A 46 -16.49 -3.60 8.71
C GLY A 46 -16.32 -2.83 7.40
N PHE A 47 -15.17 -2.97 6.74
CA PHE A 47 -14.97 -2.51 5.36
C PHE A 47 -15.58 -3.52 4.37
N ASN A 48 -15.86 -3.04 3.16
CA ASN A 48 -16.16 -3.86 2.00
C ASN A 48 -14.85 -4.16 1.25
N PRO A 49 -14.24 -5.35 1.42
CA PRO A 49 -12.98 -5.67 0.75
C PRO A 49 -13.19 -5.86 -0.74
N LYS A 50 -12.31 -5.25 -1.53
CA LYS A 50 -12.16 -5.47 -2.97
C LYS A 50 -10.73 -5.92 -3.22
N THR A 51 -10.55 -6.87 -4.12
CA THR A 51 -9.22 -7.36 -4.48
C THR A 51 -9.07 -7.50 -5.98
N THR A 52 -7.93 -7.09 -6.50
CA THR A 52 -7.51 -7.42 -7.86
C THR A 52 -6.08 -7.94 -7.88
N THR A 53 -5.78 -8.80 -8.83
CA THR A 53 -4.42 -9.28 -9.09
C THR A 53 -4.09 -9.16 -10.58
N GLU A 54 -2.80 -9.00 -10.89
CA GLU A 54 -2.27 -9.02 -12.26
C GLU A 54 -3.01 -8.08 -13.22
N ILE A 55 -3.59 -8.64 -14.28
CA ILE A 55 -4.34 -7.92 -15.31
C ILE A 55 -5.60 -7.24 -14.76
N LEU A 56 -6.17 -7.74 -13.67
CA LEU A 56 -7.31 -7.09 -13.02
C LEU A 56 -6.86 -5.83 -12.28
N SER A 57 -5.62 -5.79 -11.79
CA SER A 57 -4.99 -4.61 -11.19
C SER A 57 -4.54 -3.57 -12.23
N HIS A 58 -4.75 -3.82 -13.53
CA HIS A 58 -4.48 -2.84 -14.58
C HIS A 58 -5.27 -1.55 -14.33
N ARG A 59 -4.65 -0.36 -14.54
CA ARG A 59 -5.29 0.95 -14.30
C ARG A 59 -6.69 1.06 -14.87
N THR A 60 -6.87 0.78 -16.16
CA THR A 60 -8.19 0.86 -16.82
C THR A 60 -9.27 -0.06 -16.22
N ASN A 61 -8.88 -1.09 -15.48
CA ASN A 61 -9.80 -2.05 -14.86
C ASN A 61 -10.10 -1.70 -13.40
N SER A 62 -9.12 -1.12 -12.71
CA SER A 62 -9.11 -1.02 -11.25
C SER A 62 -8.99 0.39 -10.68
N GLN A 63 -8.79 1.43 -11.50
CA GLN A 63 -8.69 2.82 -11.05
C GLN A 63 -9.88 3.21 -10.14
N LYS A 64 -11.09 2.85 -10.57
CA LYS A 64 -12.33 3.05 -9.81
C LYS A 64 -12.35 2.41 -8.41
N TYR A 65 -11.57 1.36 -8.20
CA TYR A 65 -11.45 0.73 -6.88
C TYR A 65 -10.49 1.49 -5.98
N GLN A 66 -9.45 2.13 -6.53
CA GLN A 66 -8.60 3.04 -5.78
C GLN A 66 -9.36 4.32 -5.39
N GLU A 67 -10.03 4.96 -6.35
CA GLU A 67 -10.80 6.20 -6.13
C GLU A 67 -11.96 5.98 -5.14
N GLY A 68 -12.55 4.78 -5.15
CA GLY A 68 -13.68 4.39 -4.29
C GLY A 68 -13.30 3.72 -2.98
N SER A 69 -12.06 3.89 -2.47
CA SER A 69 -11.59 3.25 -1.25
C SER A 69 -10.96 4.22 -0.26
N ASN A 70 -11.30 4.09 1.02
CA ASN A 70 -10.71 4.85 2.13
C ASN A 70 -9.46 4.18 2.72
N TYR A 71 -9.28 2.87 2.51
CA TYR A 71 -8.04 2.16 2.83
C TYR A 71 -7.58 1.37 1.63
N ILE A 72 -6.36 1.63 1.17
CA ILE A 72 -5.74 0.90 0.05
C ILE A 72 -4.41 0.30 0.49
N ILE A 73 -4.15 -0.96 0.14
CA ILE A 73 -2.83 -1.58 0.22
C ILE A 73 -2.46 -2.22 -1.12
N GLY A 74 -1.24 -1.96 -1.58
CA GLY A 74 -0.81 -2.34 -2.92
C GLY A 74 0.59 -2.93 -2.95
N GLY A 75 0.76 -4.09 -3.57
CA GLY A 75 2.08 -4.70 -3.82
C GLY A 75 2.38 -4.75 -5.30
N VAL A 76 3.39 -4.04 -5.77
CA VAL A 76 3.72 -3.90 -7.20
C VAL A 76 5.18 -3.50 -7.40
N HIS A 77 5.74 -3.73 -8.59
CA HIS A 77 6.97 -3.05 -8.98
C HIS A 77 6.67 -1.62 -9.41
N GLY A 78 7.50 -0.71 -8.95
CA GLY A 78 7.30 0.71 -9.12
C GLY A 78 8.58 1.50 -8.96
N PHE A 79 8.43 2.78 -9.27
CA PHE A 79 9.43 3.80 -9.17
C PHE A 79 8.75 5.14 -8.87
N TYR A 80 9.53 6.20 -8.63
CA TYR A 80 8.97 7.49 -8.20
C TYR A 80 7.95 8.13 -9.14
N TYR A 81 7.91 7.71 -10.42
CA TYR A 81 7.04 8.28 -11.44
C TYR A 81 5.86 7.36 -11.82
N TRP A 82 5.95 6.05 -11.51
CA TRP A 82 4.96 5.08 -11.93
C TRP A 82 5.06 3.74 -11.18
N TYR A 83 3.98 2.97 -11.17
CA TYR A 83 4.03 1.52 -10.92
C TYR A 83 3.22 0.76 -11.97
N VAL A 84 3.57 -0.50 -12.25
CA VAL A 84 2.92 -1.31 -13.28
C VAL A 84 2.44 -2.64 -12.68
N PRO A 85 1.12 -2.80 -12.45
CA PRO A 85 0.58 -4.03 -11.89
C PRO A 85 0.59 -5.21 -12.88
N ALA A 86 0.57 -4.98 -14.19
CA ALA A 86 0.43 -6.05 -15.20
C ALA A 86 1.66 -6.22 -16.09
N ALA A 87 2.86 -5.96 -15.56
CA ALA A 87 4.09 -5.82 -16.36
C ALA A 87 4.53 -7.10 -17.10
N ARG A 88 4.21 -8.29 -16.58
CA ARG A 88 4.47 -9.58 -17.27
C ARG A 88 3.38 -10.02 -18.22
N THR A 89 2.28 -9.28 -18.30
CA THR A 89 1.20 -9.62 -19.22
C THR A 89 1.49 -9.05 -20.61
N LYS A 90 1.00 -9.72 -21.66
CA LYS A 90 1.02 -9.18 -23.04
C LYS A 90 0.27 -7.84 -23.22
N TYR A 91 -0.34 -7.33 -22.15
CA TYR A 91 -1.14 -6.10 -22.08
C TYR A 91 -0.52 -5.06 -21.14
N ALA A 92 0.79 -5.11 -20.87
CA ALA A 92 1.47 -4.13 -20.01
C ALA A 92 1.30 -2.67 -20.50
N GLY A 93 1.14 -2.46 -21.81
CA GLY A 93 0.90 -1.14 -22.40
C GLY A 93 -0.41 -0.52 -21.91
N GLY A 94 -0.33 0.59 -21.17
CA GLY A 94 -1.49 1.30 -20.60
C GLY A 94 -1.91 0.83 -19.20
N SER A 95 -1.19 -0.16 -18.64
CA SER A 95 -1.49 -0.71 -17.31
C SER A 95 -0.93 0.10 -16.15
N ALA A 96 0.06 0.94 -16.45
CA ALA A 96 0.78 1.75 -15.47
C ALA A 96 -0.16 2.74 -14.77
N TYR A 97 0.08 2.92 -13.48
CA TYR A 97 -0.33 4.13 -12.79
C TYR A 97 0.89 5.03 -12.75
N ASP A 98 0.92 6.03 -13.62
CA ASP A 98 1.98 7.04 -13.69
C ASP A 98 1.43 8.41 -13.32
N VAL A 99 2.32 9.35 -12.99
CA VAL A 99 1.93 10.69 -12.53
C VAL A 99 0.96 11.39 -13.49
N ALA A 100 1.12 11.20 -14.81
CA ALA A 100 0.29 11.85 -15.80
C ALA A 100 -1.17 11.38 -15.77
N HIS A 101 -1.43 10.17 -15.29
CA HIS A 101 -2.78 9.62 -15.14
C HIS A 101 -3.30 9.77 -13.70
N VAL A 102 -2.43 9.55 -12.69
CA VAL A 102 -2.82 9.64 -11.27
C VAL A 102 -3.25 11.06 -10.91
N ARG A 103 -2.63 12.09 -11.49
CA ARG A 103 -3.02 13.49 -11.25
C ARG A 103 -4.45 13.84 -11.67
N ASP A 104 -5.06 13.01 -12.53
CA ASP A 104 -6.43 13.17 -13.02
C ASP A 104 -7.42 12.25 -12.26
N MET A 105 -6.93 11.45 -11.30
CA MET A 105 -7.78 10.64 -10.42
C MET A 105 -8.39 11.49 -9.30
N ASP A 106 -9.57 11.10 -8.84
CA ASP A 106 -10.35 11.82 -7.82
C ASP A 106 -10.58 10.91 -6.60
N PHE A 107 -9.87 11.18 -5.51
CA PHE A 107 -9.91 10.41 -4.27
C PHE A 107 -10.76 11.10 -3.22
N GLY A 108 -11.55 10.30 -2.49
CA GLY A 108 -12.05 10.70 -1.17
C GLY A 108 -10.95 10.65 -0.10
N PRO A 109 -11.26 11.07 1.15
CA PRO A 109 -10.37 10.93 2.30
C PRO A 109 -9.89 9.48 2.46
N SER A 110 -8.62 9.23 2.14
CA SER A 110 -8.10 7.87 2.01
C SER A 110 -6.65 7.75 2.44
N THR A 111 -6.26 6.53 2.81
CA THR A 111 -4.87 6.13 3.02
C THR A 111 -4.45 5.09 1.99
N MET A 112 -3.18 5.11 1.60
CA MET A 112 -2.58 4.06 0.77
C MET A 112 -1.23 3.63 1.34
N TYR A 113 -1.06 2.33 1.56
CA TYR A 113 0.22 1.72 1.87
C TYR A 113 0.75 0.95 0.65
N MET A 114 1.89 1.37 0.12
CA MET A 114 2.48 0.78 -1.09
C MET A 114 3.71 -0.06 -0.78
N ILE A 115 3.56 -1.38 -0.91
CA ILE A 115 4.64 -2.36 -0.95
C ILE A 115 5.31 -2.28 -2.33
N SER A 116 6.17 -1.28 -2.49
CA SER A 116 6.87 -1.02 -3.75
C SER A 116 8.11 -0.16 -3.56
N CYS A 117 9.09 -0.33 -4.44
CA CYS A 117 10.32 0.44 -4.42
C CYS A 117 10.08 1.90 -4.87
N VAL A 118 10.66 2.87 -4.15
CA VAL A 118 10.83 4.28 -4.57
C VAL A 118 9.53 5.07 -4.87
N VAL A 119 8.34 4.48 -4.73
CA VAL A 119 7.05 5.14 -5.01
C VAL A 119 6.73 6.28 -4.04
N GLY A 120 7.35 6.30 -2.87
CA GLY A 120 7.24 7.36 -1.85
C GLY A 120 8.28 8.49 -2.01
N ARG A 121 9.12 8.47 -3.05
CA ARG A 121 10.21 9.46 -3.19
C ARG A 121 9.68 10.83 -3.63
N ILE A 122 10.15 11.86 -2.93
CA ILE A 122 9.89 13.28 -3.26
C ILE A 122 11.18 14.10 -3.41
N ASP A 123 12.33 13.58 -2.98
CA ASP A 123 13.59 14.32 -2.96
C ASP A 123 14.39 14.19 -4.27
N GLY A 124 14.91 15.32 -4.75
CA GLY A 124 15.72 15.39 -5.98
C GLY A 124 14.92 15.19 -7.26
N LEU A 125 13.61 15.44 -7.22
CA LEU A 125 12.68 15.33 -8.34
C LEU A 125 12.05 16.70 -8.62
N ASP A 126 11.55 16.88 -9.83
CA ASP A 126 10.60 17.97 -10.12
C ASP A 126 9.32 17.72 -9.30
N PRO A 127 8.70 18.71 -8.64
CA PRO A 127 7.52 18.48 -7.80
C PRO A 127 6.36 17.82 -8.54
N GLU A 128 6.24 18.04 -9.85
CA GLU A 128 5.23 17.41 -10.71
C GLU A 128 5.57 15.97 -11.11
N ASN A 129 6.75 15.47 -10.75
CA ASN A 129 7.24 14.14 -11.13
C ASN A 129 7.38 13.21 -9.91
N SER A 130 6.46 13.34 -8.94
CA SER A 130 6.37 12.44 -7.79
C SER A 130 5.00 11.77 -7.74
N LEU A 131 5.01 10.44 -7.76
CA LEU A 131 3.80 9.62 -7.69
C LEU A 131 3.06 9.82 -6.37
N ALA A 132 3.78 9.79 -5.25
CA ALA A 132 3.21 10.08 -3.93
C ALA A 132 2.48 11.43 -3.90
N MET A 133 3.10 12.48 -4.45
CA MET A 133 2.47 13.80 -4.51
C MET A 133 1.29 13.86 -5.48
N ALA A 134 1.32 13.10 -6.58
CA ALA A 134 0.18 12.99 -7.49
C ALA A 134 -1.05 12.39 -6.78
N TYR A 135 -0.85 11.34 -5.97
CA TYR A 135 -1.92 10.77 -5.14
C TYR A 135 -2.44 11.75 -4.09
N MET A 136 -1.53 12.46 -3.39
CA MET A 136 -1.92 13.49 -2.41
C MET A 136 -2.72 14.63 -3.08
N HIS A 137 -2.31 15.09 -4.25
CA HIS A 137 -3.03 16.12 -5.00
C HIS A 137 -4.37 15.62 -5.56
N GLY A 138 -4.51 14.31 -5.78
CA GLY A 138 -5.77 13.67 -6.15
C GLY A 138 -6.80 13.60 -5.02
N GLY A 139 -6.46 14.01 -3.79
CA GLY A 139 -7.40 14.09 -2.65
C GLY A 139 -7.13 13.13 -1.50
N MET A 140 -6.09 12.30 -1.58
CA MET A 140 -5.71 11.40 -0.48
C MET A 140 -5.28 12.17 0.77
N ASN A 141 -5.60 11.62 1.95
CA ASN A 141 -5.20 12.20 3.22
C ASN A 141 -3.83 11.69 3.68
N ALA A 142 -3.48 10.44 3.31
CA ALA A 142 -2.19 9.87 3.64
C ALA A 142 -1.69 8.92 2.54
N TYR A 143 -0.40 8.97 2.26
CA TYR A 143 0.29 8.06 1.36
C TYR A 143 1.56 7.56 2.04
N ILE A 144 1.69 6.25 2.17
CA ILE A 144 2.84 5.57 2.77
C ILE A 144 3.53 4.76 1.69
N GLY A 145 4.81 5.06 1.44
CA GLY A 145 5.60 4.33 0.45
C GLY A 145 7.09 4.48 0.66
N ALA A 146 7.85 3.59 0.04
CA ALA A 146 9.30 3.61 0.15
C ALA A 146 9.93 4.76 -0.65
N THR A 147 10.87 5.48 -0.04
CA THR A 147 11.65 6.54 -0.71
C THR A 147 12.85 6.01 -1.50
N ARG A 148 13.24 4.75 -1.28
CA ARG A 148 14.38 4.06 -1.87
C ARG A 148 14.00 2.61 -2.21
N SER A 149 14.93 1.85 -2.76
CA SER A 149 14.74 0.42 -3.01
C SER A 149 14.51 -0.34 -1.71
N THR A 150 13.59 -1.30 -1.75
CA THR A 150 13.18 -2.12 -0.61
C THR A 150 13.10 -3.58 -1.04
N TYR A 151 13.06 -4.48 -0.07
CA TYR A 151 12.72 -5.88 -0.27
C TYR A 151 11.40 -6.21 0.43
N GLY A 152 10.86 -7.36 0.11
CA GLY A 152 9.66 -7.92 0.70
C GLY A 152 9.37 -9.22 -0.03
N TRP A 153 9.27 -10.29 0.73
CA TRP A 153 8.94 -11.63 0.24
C TRP A 153 8.16 -12.35 1.32
N ILE A 154 7.59 -13.48 0.92
CA ILE A 154 6.96 -14.43 1.81
C ILE A 154 7.86 -15.65 1.85
N ASP A 155 8.24 -16.11 3.04
CA ASP A 155 8.80 -17.44 3.20
C ASP A 155 7.68 -18.48 3.36
N ALA A 156 7.81 -19.60 2.66
CA ALA A 156 6.95 -20.74 2.88
C ALA A 156 7.47 -21.45 4.13
N GLY A 157 6.92 -21.08 5.30
CA GLY A 157 7.35 -21.59 6.60
C GLY A 157 7.70 -23.10 6.57
N SER A 158 8.81 -23.47 7.21
CA SER A 158 9.39 -24.81 7.12
C SER A 158 8.54 -25.92 7.74
N ASP A 159 7.51 -25.57 8.51
CA ASP A 159 6.90 -26.47 9.49
C ASP A 159 5.40 -26.74 9.26
N GLY A 160 4.91 -26.54 8.03
CA GLY A 160 3.53 -26.91 7.67
C GLY A 160 2.45 -26.12 8.43
N ASP A 161 2.82 -25.00 9.05
CA ASP A 161 1.91 -24.01 9.59
C ASP A 161 1.37 -23.14 8.44
N VAL A 162 0.12 -22.70 8.55
CA VAL A 162 -0.58 -21.91 7.51
C VAL A 162 -0.18 -20.43 7.58
N ARG A 163 0.69 -20.08 8.53
CA ARG A 163 1.35 -18.77 8.59
C ARG A 163 2.59 -18.80 7.71
N LEU A 164 2.48 -18.04 6.64
CA LEU A 164 3.58 -17.64 5.79
C LEU A 164 4.35 -16.55 6.55
N ASP A 165 5.65 -16.73 6.79
CA ASP A 165 6.46 -15.73 7.48
C ASP A 165 6.72 -14.58 6.51
N SER A 166 5.95 -13.50 6.66
CA SER A 166 6.13 -12.27 5.92
C SER A 166 7.40 -11.56 6.39
N GLU A 167 8.19 -11.01 5.47
CA GLU A 167 9.36 -10.19 5.84
C GLU A 167 9.36 -8.84 5.12
N GLY A 168 10.19 -7.93 5.63
CA GLY A 168 10.48 -6.66 4.96
C GLY A 168 9.26 -5.77 4.82
N ALA A 169 9.04 -5.28 3.60
CA ALA A 169 7.93 -4.38 3.29
C ALA A 169 6.53 -5.00 3.51
N VAL A 170 6.41 -6.33 3.39
CA VAL A 170 5.14 -7.06 3.57
C VAL A 170 4.78 -7.05 5.05
N LEU A 171 5.70 -7.50 5.90
CA LEU A 171 5.54 -7.52 7.35
C LEU A 171 5.22 -6.13 7.93
N MET A 172 5.96 -5.10 7.49
CA MET A 172 5.67 -3.72 7.89
C MET A 172 4.25 -3.27 7.49
N GLY A 173 3.76 -3.70 6.32
CA GLY A 173 2.42 -3.40 5.84
C GLY A 173 1.32 -4.16 6.61
N GLU A 174 1.60 -5.39 7.05
CA GLU A 174 0.72 -6.19 7.89
C GLU A 174 0.56 -5.54 9.27
N TYR A 175 1.64 -5.21 9.98
CA TYR A 175 1.53 -4.49 11.26
C TYR A 175 0.81 -3.15 11.10
N PHE A 176 1.12 -2.40 10.03
CA PHE A 176 0.43 -1.14 9.77
C PHE A 176 -1.08 -1.35 9.63
N SER A 177 -1.49 -2.39 8.91
CA SER A 177 -2.91 -2.73 8.70
C SER A 177 -3.58 -3.19 9.99
N GLU A 178 -2.92 -4.02 10.78
CA GLU A 178 -3.39 -4.43 12.11
C GLU A 178 -3.63 -3.22 13.02
N TYR A 179 -2.66 -2.32 13.12
CA TYR A 179 -2.79 -1.12 13.96
C TYR A 179 -3.90 -0.17 13.53
N VAL A 180 -4.12 -0.02 12.22
CA VAL A 180 -5.21 0.84 11.73
C VAL A 180 -6.56 0.15 11.89
N LEU A 181 -6.70 -1.11 11.48
CA LEU A 181 -7.98 -1.80 11.35
C LEU A 181 -8.45 -2.45 12.65
N ALA A 182 -7.55 -3.12 13.37
CA ALA A 182 -7.89 -3.84 14.60
C ALA A 182 -7.75 -2.96 15.85
N GLU A 183 -6.79 -2.04 15.87
CA GLU A 183 -6.54 -1.17 17.03
C GLU A 183 -7.09 0.26 16.91
N ASP A 184 -7.76 0.59 15.79
CA ASP A 184 -8.37 1.90 15.57
C ASP A 184 -7.40 3.08 15.75
N GLN A 185 -6.18 2.93 15.22
CA GLN A 185 -5.16 3.95 15.33
C GLN A 185 -5.14 4.87 14.10
N THR A 186 -4.87 6.16 14.35
CA THR A 186 -4.50 7.10 13.29
C THR A 186 -3.28 6.59 12.52
N VAL A 187 -3.19 6.89 11.22
CA VAL A 187 -2.13 6.38 10.34
C VAL A 187 -0.71 6.71 10.82
N GLY A 188 -0.51 7.84 11.51
CA GLY A 188 0.78 8.20 12.10
C GLY A 188 1.15 7.35 13.30
N LEU A 189 0.17 7.05 14.16
CA LEU A 189 0.35 6.18 15.32
C LEU A 189 0.60 4.73 14.88
N ALA A 190 -0.19 4.26 13.91
CA ALA A 190 -0.05 2.94 13.32
C ALA A 190 1.31 2.75 12.67
N LEU A 191 1.77 3.68 11.82
CA LEU A 191 3.08 3.57 11.18
C LEU A 191 4.22 3.61 12.19
N ARG A 192 4.10 4.43 13.25
CA ARG A 192 5.10 4.45 14.33
C ARG A 192 5.19 3.10 15.02
N ASN A 193 4.07 2.50 15.39
CA ASN A 193 4.06 1.23 16.12
C ASN A 193 4.49 0.07 15.21
N ALA A 194 3.99 0.03 13.98
CA ALA A 194 4.42 -0.94 12.97
C ALA A 194 5.95 -0.91 12.79
N LYS A 195 6.55 0.27 12.74
CA LYS A 195 8.01 0.43 12.68
C LYS A 195 8.73 -0.07 13.94
N ASN A 196 8.15 0.13 15.12
CA ASN A 196 8.74 -0.33 16.37
C ASN A 196 8.69 -1.85 16.50
N ASP A 197 7.58 -2.47 16.12
CA ASP A 197 7.45 -3.93 16.19
C ASP A 197 8.29 -4.59 15.10
N TYR A 198 8.24 -4.04 13.88
CA TYR A 198 9.09 -4.49 12.78
C TYR A 198 10.57 -4.46 13.16
N ILE A 199 11.08 -3.37 13.77
CA ILE A 199 12.50 -3.34 14.16
C ILE A 199 12.82 -4.28 15.32
N VAL A 200 11.84 -4.63 16.17
CA VAL A 200 12.04 -5.62 17.24
C VAL A 200 12.07 -7.04 16.67
N GLU A 201 11.13 -7.37 15.78
CA GLU A 201 11.00 -8.68 15.16
C GLU A 201 12.11 -8.94 14.14
N ASP A 202 12.33 -8.02 13.19
CA ASP A 202 13.27 -8.15 12.07
C ASP A 202 14.65 -7.55 12.36
N GLY A 203 14.79 -6.60 13.30
CA GLY A 203 15.97 -5.74 13.44
C GLY A 203 16.79 -5.81 14.74
N LEU A 204 16.25 -6.37 15.83
CA LEU A 204 16.92 -6.40 17.14
C LEU A 204 16.72 -7.71 17.93
N GLY A 205 15.70 -8.52 17.61
CA GLY A 205 15.33 -9.74 18.36
C GLY A 205 15.77 -11.07 17.72
N GLY A 206 16.08 -11.10 16.42
CA GLY A 206 16.49 -12.29 15.69
C GLY A 206 17.87 -12.13 15.07
N HIS A 207 18.90 -12.65 15.74
CA HIS A 207 20.29 -12.73 15.24
C HIS A 207 21.01 -11.39 15.03
N ILE A 208 21.52 -10.80 16.14
CA ILE A 208 22.55 -9.74 16.13
C ILE A 208 23.88 -10.29 15.60
N ASN A 209 23.96 -10.80 14.36
CA ASN A 209 25.19 -11.16 13.67
C ASN A 209 24.96 -11.19 12.15
N ASP A 210 25.69 -10.32 11.45
CA ASP A 210 25.96 -10.28 10.00
C ASP A 210 24.80 -9.92 9.05
N LEU A 211 24.93 -8.74 8.41
CA LEU A 211 24.19 -8.25 7.21
C LEU A 211 22.66 -8.11 7.32
N GLY A 212 21.96 -8.83 8.20
CA GLY A 212 20.51 -8.80 8.41
C GLY A 212 20.00 -7.45 8.92
N ASP A 213 20.70 -6.84 9.89
CA ASP A 213 20.33 -5.54 10.46
C ASP A 213 20.18 -4.44 9.40
N HIS A 214 21.03 -4.45 8.36
CA HIS A 214 20.99 -3.42 7.31
C HIS A 214 19.65 -3.39 6.60
N TYR A 215 19.07 -4.57 6.35
CA TYR A 215 17.80 -4.71 5.63
C TYR A 215 16.62 -4.24 6.47
N ALA A 216 16.57 -4.57 7.76
CA ALA A 216 15.53 -4.08 8.66
C ALA A 216 15.59 -2.53 8.80
N TYR A 217 16.79 -1.97 9.01
CA TYR A 217 16.95 -0.51 9.06
C TYR A 217 16.61 0.17 7.72
N MET A 218 16.83 -0.49 6.59
CA MET A 218 16.38 0.00 5.28
C MET A 218 14.86 0.12 5.23
N ILE A 219 14.10 -0.92 5.57
CA ILE A 219 12.62 -0.86 5.53
C ILE A 219 12.12 0.20 6.52
N TYR A 220 12.62 0.17 7.76
CA TYR A 220 12.31 1.16 8.79
C TYR A 220 12.50 2.60 8.31
N GLY A 221 13.63 2.88 7.65
CA GLY A 221 14.01 4.21 7.18
C GLY A 221 13.36 4.62 5.86
N HIS A 222 13.06 3.68 4.97
CA HIS A 222 12.60 3.97 3.62
C HIS A 222 11.10 4.27 3.55
N TYR A 223 10.28 3.63 4.40
CA TYR A 223 8.82 3.84 4.40
C TYR A 223 8.47 5.14 5.13
N ILE A 224 7.93 6.11 4.38
CA ILE A 224 7.59 7.44 4.89
C ILE A 224 6.12 7.71 4.64
N LEU A 225 5.48 8.37 5.61
CA LEU A 225 4.13 8.92 5.49
C LEU A 225 4.20 10.33 4.92
N HIS A 226 3.46 10.55 3.83
CA HIS A 226 3.11 11.86 3.31
C HIS A 226 1.65 12.14 3.62
N GLY A 227 1.32 13.36 4.08
CA GLY A 227 -0.04 13.75 4.43
C GLY A 227 -0.27 13.91 5.93
N ASP A 228 -1.51 13.69 6.38
CA ASP A 228 -1.94 13.93 7.74
C ASP A 228 -1.73 12.69 8.64
N PRO A 229 -0.77 12.72 9.59
CA PRO A 229 -0.56 11.59 10.50
C PRO A 229 -1.72 11.38 11.49
N ALA A 230 -2.60 12.35 11.69
CA ALA A 230 -3.76 12.24 12.57
C ALA A 230 -5.00 11.65 11.86
N PHE A 231 -4.93 11.43 10.55
CA PHE A 231 -6.02 10.81 9.80
C PHE A 231 -6.25 9.37 10.28
N ASN A 232 -7.52 8.98 10.40
CA ASN A 232 -7.91 7.60 10.60
C ASN A 232 -8.84 7.18 9.46
N PRO A 233 -8.41 6.27 8.56
CA PRO A 233 -9.26 5.77 7.49
C PRO A 233 -10.35 4.86 8.04
N TYR A 234 -10.14 4.28 9.22
CA TYR A 234 -11.14 3.55 9.95
C TYR A 234 -11.96 4.55 10.76
N GLU A 235 -13.24 4.64 10.44
CA GLU A 235 -14.22 5.23 11.33
C GLU A 235 -15.06 4.05 11.79
N PRO A 236 -14.88 3.52 13.02
CA PRO A 236 -15.72 2.43 13.50
C PRO A 236 -17.16 2.87 13.30
N ASN A 237 -17.96 2.00 12.66
CA ASN A 237 -19.38 2.23 12.45
C ASN A 237 -19.96 2.86 13.71
N ASN A 238 -20.36 4.14 13.62
CA ASN A 238 -21.13 4.78 14.66
C ASN A 238 -22.31 3.85 14.95
N MET A 239 -22.37 3.33 16.18
CA MET A 239 -23.54 2.62 16.70
C MET A 239 -24.80 3.47 16.53
#